data_AF-A0A372F658-F1
#
_entry.id   AF-A0A372F658-F1
#
_cell.length_a   1.000
_cell.length_b   1.000
_cell.length_c   1.000
_cell.angle_alpha   90.00
_cell.angle_beta   90.00
_cell.angle_gamma   90.00
#
_symmetry.space_group_name_H-M   'P 1'
#
loop_
_entity.id
_entity.type
_entity.pdbx_description
1 polymer ?
#
loop_
_entity_poly.entity_id
_entity_poly.type
_entity_poly.pdbx_seq_one_letter_code
_entity_poly.pdbx_strand_id
1 'polypeptide(L)' 'MRKLSVLLFAVVAVSLASCKYQKNNTIEQHDARKGDEWVYGVSPDSAARQLKNKYTANPDLEKRANDIREKLYGKTGA' A
#
# COMPACT_ATOMS: atom_id res chain seq x y z
N MET A 1 16.50 -37.75 15.96
CA MET A 1 15.63 -36.92 16.82
C MET A 1 16.26 -35.55 17.10
N ARG A 2 17.32 -35.44 17.92
CA ARG A 2 17.89 -34.14 18.36
C ARG A 2 18.34 -33.21 17.22
N LYS A 3 18.99 -33.73 16.18
CA LYS A 3 19.45 -32.94 15.01
C LYS A 3 18.29 -32.39 14.15
N LEU A 4 17.21 -33.17 14.03
CA LEU A 4 16.03 -32.77 13.27
C LEU A 4 15.29 -31.64 14.00
N SER A 5 15.19 -31.74 15.32
CA SER A 5 14.61 -30.68 16.16
C SER A 5 15.41 -29.37 16.07
N VAL A 6 16.74 -29.43 16.11
CA VAL A 6 17.61 -28.25 15.97
C VAL A 6 17.44 -27.59 14.60
N LEU A 7 17.36 -28.38 13.53
CA LEU A 7 17.08 -27.87 12.17
C LEU A 7 15.71 -27.19 12.09
N LEU A 8 14.68 -27.79 12.69
CA LEU A 8 13.33 -27.22 12.72
C LEU A 8 13.32 -25.87 13.46
N PHE A 9 13.97 -25.80 14.62
CA PHE A 9 14.10 -24.55 15.38
C PHE A 9 14.87 -23.48 14.62
N ALA A 10 15.93 -23.84 13.90
CA ALA A 10 16.69 -22.91 13.07
C ALA A 10 15.84 -22.34 11.93
N VAL A 11 15.05 -23.17 11.25
CA VAL A 11 14.15 -22.74 10.18
C VAL A 11 13.08 -21.77 10.71
N VAL A 12 12.49 -22.07 11.87
CA VAL A 12 11.49 -21.19 12.51
C VAL A 12 12.11 -19.86 12.97
N ALA A 13 13.34 -19.88 13.48
CA ALA A 13 14.02 -18.65 13.91
C ALA A 13 14.35 -17.73 12.72
N VAL A 14 14.79 -18.30 11.59
CA VAL A 14 15.13 -17.53 10.38
C VAL A 14 13.88 -16.97 9.69
N SER A 15 12.76 -17.71 9.68
CA SER A 15 11.50 -17.21 9.11
C SER A 15 10.93 -16.02 9.90
N LEU A 16 11.05 -16.02 11.24
CA LEU A 16 10.67 -14.87 12.07
C LEU A 16 11.58 -13.64 11.90
N ALA A 17 12.85 -13.84 11.55
CA ALA A 17 13.77 -12.74 11.24
C ALA A 17 13.47 -12.05 9.90
N SER A 18 12.74 -12.72 8.98
CA SER A 18 12.38 -12.16 7.67
C SER A 18 11.40 -10.98 7.77
N CYS A 19 10.58 -10.92 8.82
CA CYS A 19 9.69 -9.79 9.09
C CYS A 19 10.44 -8.48 9.38
N LYS A 20 11.75 -8.53 9.67
CA LYS A 20 12.61 -7.36 9.84
C LYS A 20 13.61 -7.14 8.70
N TYR A 21 13.56 -7.92 7.62
CA TYR A 21 14.52 -7.79 6.51
C TYR A 21 14.46 -6.41 5.83
N GLN A 22 13.29 -5.74 5.86
CA GLN A 22 13.14 -4.37 5.35
C GLN A 22 13.68 -3.26 6.26
N LYS A 23 14.32 -3.57 7.39
CA LYS A 23 14.86 -2.58 8.35
C LYS A 23 15.80 -1.52 7.75
N ASN A 24 16.45 -1.82 6.63
CA ASN A 24 17.37 -0.90 5.94
C ASN A 24 16.78 -0.34 4.62
N ASN A 25 15.58 -0.76 4.24
CA ASN A 25 14.83 -0.24 3.08
C ASN A 25 13.44 0.23 3.51
N THR A 26 13.40 0.91 4.64
CA THR A 26 12.29 1.74 5.09
C THR A 26 12.82 3.16 5.07
N ILE A 27 12.59 3.88 3.97
CA ILE A 27 12.43 5.32 4.10
C ILE A 27 11.15 5.47 4.92
N GLU A 28 11.31 5.71 6.23
CA GLU A 28 10.21 6.23 7.03
C GLU A 28 9.96 7.65 6.52
N GLN A 29 9.17 7.77 5.44
CA GLN A 29 8.69 9.06 5.01
C GLN A 29 7.96 9.65 6.20
N HIS A 30 8.30 10.89 6.56
CA HIS A 30 7.58 11.60 7.61
C HIS A 30 6.11 11.68 7.21
N ASP A 31 5.30 10.86 7.87
CA ASP A 31 3.86 10.89 7.70
C ASP A 31 3.29 11.91 8.68
N ALA A 32 3.00 13.10 8.16
CA ALA A 32 2.38 14.19 8.91
C ALA A 32 0.99 13.81 9.47
N ARG A 33 0.37 12.73 8.96
CA ARG A 33 -0.94 12.23 9.40
C ARG A 33 -0.85 10.89 10.11
N LYS A 34 0.33 10.49 10.59
CA LYS A 34 0.52 9.21 11.30
C LYS A 34 -0.49 9.08 12.45
N GLY A 35 -1.28 8.01 12.43
CA GLY A 35 -2.33 7.76 13.43
C GLY A 35 -3.65 8.51 13.20
N ASP A 36 -3.78 9.26 12.11
CA ASP A 36 -5.03 9.90 11.73
C ASP A 36 -6.06 8.86 11.29
N GLU A 37 -7.02 8.59 12.17
CA GLU A 37 -8.09 7.65 11.90
C GLU A 37 -8.93 8.04 10.69
N TRP A 38 -9.03 9.34 10.37
CA TRP A 38 -9.79 9.83 9.22
C TRP A 38 -9.18 9.35 7.90
N VAL A 39 -7.87 9.16 7.87
CA VAL A 39 -7.12 8.70 6.70
C VAL A 39 -7.00 7.17 6.72
N TYR A 40 -6.55 6.62 7.85
CA TYR A 40 -6.12 5.22 7.94
C TYR A 40 -7.19 4.28 8.49
N GLY A 41 -8.27 4.78 9.09
CA GLY A 41 -9.30 3.93 9.71
C GLY A 41 -9.00 3.59 11.16
N VAL A 42 -9.57 2.50 11.66
CA VAL A 42 -9.59 2.16 13.10
C VAL A 42 -8.44 1.25 13.54
N SER A 43 -7.63 0.76 12.60
CA SER A 43 -6.48 -0.11 12.87
C SER A 43 -5.33 0.17 11.89
N PRO A 44 -4.08 -0.17 12.23
CA PRO A 44 -2.93 0.02 11.33
C PRO A 44 -3.07 -0.70 9.99
N ASP A 45 -3.76 -1.83 9.97
CA ASP A 45 -4.02 -2.64 8.76
C ASP A 45 -5.41 -2.35 8.14
N SER A 46 -6.09 -1.28 8.58
CA SER A 46 -7.35 -0.87 7.99
C SER A 46 -7.12 -0.40 6.55
N ALA A 47 -8.03 -0.80 5.65
CA ALA A 47 -8.09 -0.22 4.32
C ALA A 47 -8.35 1.30 4.41
N ALA A 48 -7.77 2.08 3.50
CA ALA A 48 -7.93 3.54 3.46
C ALA A 48 -9.41 3.92 3.54
N ARG A 49 -9.76 4.81 4.48
CA ARG A 49 -11.16 5.13 4.80
C ARG A 49 -11.95 5.59 3.56
N GLN A 50 -11.27 6.27 2.64
CA GLN A 50 -11.83 6.75 1.37
C GLN A 50 -12.41 5.65 0.48
N LEU A 51 -11.90 4.42 0.56
CA LEU A 51 -12.39 3.29 -0.25
C LEU A 51 -13.81 2.85 0.14
N LYS A 52 -14.29 3.24 1.32
CA LYS A 52 -15.67 2.99 1.76
C LYS A 52 -16.68 3.92 1.07
N ASN A 53 -16.23 5.05 0.53
CA ASN A 53 -17.11 6.02 -0.10
C ASN A 53 -17.50 5.50 -1.49
N LYS A 54 -18.79 5.25 -1.69
CA LYS A 54 -19.36 4.92 -2.99
C LYS A 54 -19.98 6.18 -3.57
N TYR A 55 -19.57 6.56 -4.77
CA TYR A 55 -20.15 7.68 -5.51
C TYR A 55 -21.02 7.15 -6.64
N THR A 56 -22.14 7.82 -6.89
CA THR A 56 -22.94 7.56 -8.10
C THR A 56 -22.08 7.85 -9.32
N ALA A 57 -22.13 6.95 -10.31
CA ALA A 57 -21.42 7.16 -11.57
C ALA A 57 -21.92 8.47 -12.22
N ASN A 58 -20.98 9.35 -12.56
CA ASN A 58 -21.27 10.55 -13.32
C ASN A 58 -20.57 10.43 -14.69
N PRO A 59 -21.33 10.21 -15.78
CA PRO A 59 -20.76 9.98 -17.10
C PRO A 59 -19.98 11.19 -17.64
N ASP A 60 -20.26 12.41 -17.19
CA ASP A 60 -19.53 13.61 -17.62
C ASP A 60 -18.08 13.62 -17.13
N LEU A 61 -17.78 12.93 -16.02
CA LEU A 61 -16.42 12.84 -15.48
C LEU A 61 -15.50 12.03 -16.40
N GLU A 62 -16.03 10.97 -17.03
CA GLU A 62 -15.26 10.15 -17.98
C GLU A 62 -14.89 10.97 -19.22
N LYS A 63 -15.85 11.71 -19.77
CA LYS A 63 -15.61 12.63 -20.90
C LYS A 63 -14.51 13.65 -20.54
N ARG A 64 -14.66 14.33 -19.41
CA ARG A 64 -13.68 15.32 -18.95
C ARG A 64 -12.30 14.72 -18.70
N ALA A 65 -12.22 13.51 -18.15
CA ALA A 65 -10.95 12.81 -17.94
C ALA A 65 -10.24 12.50 -19.27
N ASN A 66 -11.01 12.13 -20.30
CA ASN A 66 -10.47 11.90 -21.64
C ASN A 66 -9.99 13.21 -22.29
N ASP A 67 -10.77 14.29 -22.19
CA ASP A 67 -10.37 15.61 -22.71
C ASP A 67 -9.05 16.09 -22.07
N ILE A 68 -8.90 15.89 -20.75
CA ILE A 68 -7.67 16.22 -20.02
C ILE A 68 -6.51 15.35 -20.50
N ARG A 69 -6.73 14.04 -20.65
CA ARG A 69 -5.69 13.11 -21.13
C ARG A 69 -5.23 13.49 -22.53
N GLU A 70 -6.15 13.80 -23.43
CA GLU A 70 -5.84 14.26 -24.79
C GLU A 70 -5.07 15.60 -24.76
N LYS A 71 -5.45 16.54 -23.90
CA LYS A 71 -4.72 17.81 -23.73
C LYS A 71 -3.29 17.59 -23.26
N LEU A 72 -3.07 16.67 -22.32
CA LEU A 72 -1.76 16.41 -21.73
C LEU A 72 -0.84 15.56 -22.63
N TYR A 73 -1.41 14.64 -23.43
CA TYR A 73 -0.64 13.59 -24.11
C TYR A 73 -0.96 13.42 -25.60
N GLY A 74 -2.01 14.03 -26.13
CA GLY A 74 -2.56 13.74 -27.47
C GLY A 74 -1.81 14.34 -28.65
N LYS A 75 -0.96 15.36 -28.45
CA LYS A 75 -0.18 16.00 -29.54
C LYS A 75 1.31 15.64 -29.58
N THR A 76 1.87 15.04 -28.54
CA THR A 76 3.32 14.81 -28.41
C THR A 76 3.65 13.47 -27.72
N GLY A 77 2.83 12.45 -27.92
CA GLY A 77 2.95 11.15 -27.25
C GLY A 77 3.07 9.93 -28.17
N ALA A 78 3.41 10.11 -29.45
CA ALA A 78 3.76 9.04 -30.38
C ALA A 78 4.92 9.50 -31.29
#